data_AF-A0A069D611-F1
#
_entry.id   AF-A0A069D611-F1
#
_cell.length_a   1.000
_cell.length_b   1.000
_cell.length_c   1.000
_cell.angle_alpha   90.00
_cell.angle_beta   90.00
_cell.angle_gamma   90.00
#
_symmetry.space_group_name_H-M   'P 1'
#
loop_
_entity.id
_entity.type
_entity.pdbx_description
1 polymer ?
#
loop_
_entity_poly.entity_id
_entity_poly.type
_entity_poly.pdbx_seq_one_letter_code
_entity_poly.pdbx_strand_id
1 'polypeptide(L)'
;MLGLAKDMRLIRLSCGLTLEEASYAVDIEKGKMSYYENNKQRMTMKTYLKIIYGYQSYCMDNNVAMPDILCFHYNFIMRMCDTN
;
A
#
# COMPACT_ATOMS: atom_id res chain seq x y z
N MET A 1 -12.26 10.96 -1.75
CA MET A 1 -11.41 9.78 -1.97
C MET A 1 -11.42 9.45 -3.44
N LEU A 2 -10.27 9.64 -4.10
CA LEU A 2 -10.01 8.96 -5.37
C LEU A 2 -10.06 7.44 -5.06
N GLY A 3 -10.56 6.58 -5.96
CA GLY A 3 -10.81 5.17 -5.60
C GLY A 3 -9.57 4.45 -5.07
N LEU A 4 -9.75 3.48 -4.17
CA LEU A 4 -8.67 2.75 -3.45
C LEU A 4 -7.50 2.30 -4.35
N ALA A 5 -7.79 1.81 -5.55
CA ALA A 5 -6.78 1.40 -6.54
C ALA A 5 -5.82 2.55 -6.92
N LYS A 6 -6.37 3.75 -7.13
CA LYS A 6 -5.60 4.94 -7.47
C LYS A 6 -4.74 5.41 -6.29
N ASP A 7 -5.30 5.35 -5.08
CA ASP A 7 -4.55 5.67 -3.86
C ASP A 7 -3.38 4.69 -3.67
N MET A 8 -3.57 3.38 -3.88
CA MET A 8 -2.48 2.41 -3.76
C MET A 8 -1.35 2.66 -4.76
N ARG A 9 -1.70 2.97 -6.00
CA ARG A 9 -0.71 3.34 -7.03
C ARG A 9 0.04 4.61 -6.63
N LEU A 10 -0.68 5.62 -6.14
CA LEU A 10 -0.07 6.89 -5.72
C LEU A 10 0.88 6.67 -4.55
N ILE A 11 0.47 5.91 -3.54
CA ILE A 11 1.32 5.55 -2.40
C ILE A 11 2.61 4.88 -2.88
N ARG A 12 2.51 3.85 -3.73
CA ARG A 12 3.68 3.12 -4.24
C ARG A 12 4.67 4.08 -4.90
N LEU A 13 4.17 4.92 -5.80
CA LEU A 13 5.00 5.89 -6.52
C LEU A 13 5.62 6.93 -5.57
N SER A 14 4.87 7.41 -4.58
CA SER A 14 5.38 8.34 -3.57
C SER A 14 6.42 7.71 -2.64
N CYS A 15 6.39 6.40 -2.44
CA CYS A 15 7.44 5.65 -1.74
C CYS A 15 8.67 5.40 -2.63
N GLY A 16 8.64 5.82 -3.90
CA GLY A 16 9.72 5.56 -4.87
C GLY A 16 9.79 4.11 -5.35
N LEU A 17 8.78 3.29 -5.05
CA LEU A 17 8.79 1.87 -5.36
C LEU A 17 8.43 1.60 -6.83
N THR A 18 9.25 0.82 -7.52
CA THR A 18 8.84 0.11 -8.73
C THR A 18 7.77 -0.94 -8.41
N LEU A 19 7.06 -1.45 -9.43
CA LEU A 19 6.13 -2.56 -9.23
C LEU A 19 6.81 -3.85 -8.72
N GLU A 20 8.11 -4.00 -8.99
CA GLU A 20 8.88 -5.17 -8.59
C GLU A 20 9.28 -5.11 -7.12
N GLU A 21 9.82 -3.97 -6.69
CA GLU A 21 10.13 -3.73 -5.26
C GLU A 21 8.86 -3.77 -4.41
N ALA A 22 7.77 -3.19 -4.90
CA ALA A 22 6.48 -3.27 -4.23
C ALA A 22 5.99 -4.71 -4.09
N SER A 23 6.11 -5.51 -5.15
CA SER A 23 5.78 -6.94 -5.15
C SER A 23 6.55 -7.71 -4.09
N TYR A 24 7.85 -7.44 -3.97
CA TYR A 24 8.72 -8.03 -2.97
C TYR A 24 8.37 -7.57 -1.54
N ALA A 25 8.22 -6.26 -1.33
CA ALA A 25 7.95 -5.66 -0.02
C ALA A 25 6.66 -6.17 0.63
N VAL A 26 5.65 -6.51 -0.18
CA VAL A 26 4.34 -6.96 0.32
C VAL A 26 4.07 -8.43 0.02
N ASP A 27 5.03 -9.16 -0.54
CA ASP A 27 4.90 -10.58 -0.94
C ASP A 27 3.57 -10.83 -1.73
N ILE A 28 3.38 -10.05 -2.78
CA ILE A 28 2.27 -10.22 -3.73
C ILE A 28 2.86 -10.22 -5.12
N GLU A 29 2.50 -11.20 -5.94
CA GLU A 29 2.93 -11.29 -7.33
C GLU A 29 2.76 -9.96 -8.09
N LYS A 30 3.82 -9.52 -8.78
CA LYS A 30 3.87 -8.27 -9.57
C LYS A 30 2.67 -8.08 -10.50
N GLY A 31 2.21 -9.15 -11.16
CA GLY A 31 1.02 -9.13 -12.01
C GLY A 31 -0.26 -8.75 -11.25
N LYS A 32 -0.45 -9.33 -10.05
CA LYS A 32 -1.59 -9.02 -9.17
C LYS A 32 -1.52 -7.59 -8.62
N MET A 33 -0.33 -7.12 -8.24
CA MET A 33 -0.15 -5.72 -7.84
C MET A 33 -0.59 -4.76 -8.95
N SER A 34 -0.16 -5.01 -10.18
CA SER A 34 -0.60 -4.24 -11.35
C SER A 34 -2.13 -4.29 -11.56
N TYR A 35 -2.75 -5.45 -11.36
CA TYR A 35 -4.22 -5.57 -11.47
C TYR A 35 -4.96 -4.77 -10.41
N TYR A 36 -4.46 -4.75 -9.17
CA TYR A 36 -5.03 -3.95 -8.09
C TYR A 36 -4.90 -2.45 -8.37
N GLU A 37 -3.72 -1.97 -8.79
CA GLU A 37 -3.48 -0.54 -9.09
C GLU A 37 -4.26 -0.02 -10.30
N ASN A 38 -4.58 -0.90 -11.25
CA ASN A 38 -5.36 -0.57 -12.44
C ASN A 38 -6.84 -0.91 -12.31
N ASN A 39 -7.30 -1.26 -11.09
CA ASN A 39 -8.69 -1.62 -10.81
C ASN A 39 -9.24 -2.76 -11.68
N LYS A 40 -8.36 -3.63 -12.20
CA LYS A 40 -8.72 -4.83 -12.96
C LYS A 40 -9.18 -5.97 -12.05
N GLN A 41 -8.77 -5.93 -10.80
CA GLN A 41 -9.21 -6.87 -9.77
C GLN A 41 -9.49 -6.09 -8.48
N ARG A 42 -10.58 -6.44 -7.79
CA ARG A 42 -10.92 -5.84 -6.50
C ARG A 42 -9.96 -6.32 -5.42
N MET A 43 -9.48 -5.38 -4.61
CA MET A 43 -8.66 -5.68 -3.43
C MET A 43 -9.54 -6.14 -2.27
N THR A 44 -9.10 -7.17 -1.56
CA THR A 44 -9.70 -7.54 -0.27
C THR A 44 -9.14 -6.65 0.83
N MET A 45 -9.84 -6.56 1.97
CA MET A 45 -9.34 -5.84 3.13
C MET A 45 -7.99 -6.40 3.62
N LYS A 46 -7.84 -7.74 3.63
CA LYS A 46 -6.57 -8.40 3.99
C LYS A 46 -5.42 -7.98 3.07
N THR A 47 -5.67 -7.92 1.76
CA THR A 47 -4.67 -7.49 0.77
C THR A 47 -4.30 -6.02 0.97
N TYR A 48 -5.30 -5.16 1.17
CA TYR A 48 -5.09 -3.73 1.46
C TYR A 48 -4.22 -3.53 2.71
N LEU A 49 -4.53 -4.22 3.81
CA LEU A 49 -3.72 -4.19 5.04
C LEU A 49 -2.27 -4.61 4.76
N LYS A 50 -2.07 -5.75 4.07
CA LYS A 50 -0.73 -6.25 3.71
C LYS A 50 0.07 -5.21 2.94
N ILE A 51 -0.56 -4.52 1.98
CA ILE A 51 0.10 -3.50 1.16
C ILE A 51 0.50 -2.28 2.00
N ILE A 52 -0.41 -1.74 2.81
CA ILE A 52 -0.12 -0.56 3.64
C ILE A 52 0.99 -0.84 4.65
N TYR A 53 0.93 -1.98 5.35
CA TYR A 53 1.99 -2.36 6.29
C TYR A 53 3.34 -2.58 5.60
N GLY A 54 3.37 -3.28 4.46
CA GLY A 54 4.62 -3.52 3.75
C GLY A 54 5.24 -2.25 3.17
N TYR A 55 4.42 -1.31 2.67
CA TYR A 55 4.93 -0.01 2.22
C TYR A 55 5.44 0.86 3.37
N GLN A 56 4.76 0.86 4.51
CA GLN A 56 5.22 1.56 5.70
C GLN A 56 6.54 0.98 6.22
N SER A 57 6.67 -0.35 6.25
CA SER A 57 7.92 -1.03 6.65
C SER A 57 9.05 -0.69 5.68
N TYR A 58 8.79 -0.76 4.37
CA TYR A 58 9.76 -0.36 3.35
C TYR A 58 10.27 1.08 3.56
N CYS A 59 9.37 2.03 3.83
CA CYS A 59 9.77 3.42 4.08
C CYS A 59 10.68 3.54 5.31
N MET A 60 10.34 2.85 6.40
CA MET A 60 11.16 2.87 7.62
C MET A 60 12.53 2.22 7.41
N ASP A 61 12.56 1.03 6.82
CA ASP A 61 13.78 0.23 6.63
C ASP A 61 14.78 0.92 5.69
N ASN A 62 14.29 1.67 4.71
CA ASN A 62 15.11 2.35 3.70
C ASN A 62 15.29 3.85 3.98
N ASN A 63 14.87 4.34 5.16
CA ASN A 63 14.94 5.75 5.54
C ASN A 63 14.29 6.70 4.49
N VAL A 64 13.21 6.25 3.87
CA VAL A 64 12.38 7.03 2.93
C VAL A 64 11.30 7.75 3.72
N ALA A 65 11.14 9.05 3.48
CA ALA A 65 10.07 9.83 4.11
C ALA A 65 8.70 9.20 3.81
N MET A 66 7.94 8.89 4.87
CA MET A 66 6.62 8.29 4.72
C MET A 66 5.65 9.29 4.06
N PRO A 67 5.06 8.99 2.89
CA PRO A 67 4.12 9.91 2.24
C PRO A 67 2.86 10.15 3.08
N ASP A 68 2.32 11.36 3.05
CA ASP A 68 1.11 11.72 3.83
C ASP A 68 -0.08 10.80 3.56
N ILE A 69 -0.25 10.38 2.30
CA ILE A 69 -1.30 9.44 1.92
C ILE A 69 -1.09 8.06 2.56
N LEU A 70 0.15 7.56 2.64
CA LEU A 70 0.46 6.32 3.34
C LEU A 70 0.18 6.48 4.85
N CYS A 71 0.60 7.59 5.43
CA CYS A 71 0.36 7.92 6.83
C CYS A 71 -1.15 7.95 7.15
N PHE A 72 -1.96 8.57 6.28
CA PHE A 72 -3.42 8.59 6.41
C PHE A 72 -4.01 7.19 6.41
N HIS A 73 -3.65 6.35 5.45
CA HIS A 73 -4.15 4.98 5.35
C HIS A 73 -3.71 4.09 6.51
N TYR A 74 -2.46 4.22 6.94
CA TYR A 74 -1.92 3.51 8.10
C TYR A 74 -2.66 3.90 9.39
N ASN A 75 -2.83 5.19 9.65
CA ASN A 75 -3.55 5.67 10.83
C ASN A 75 -5.04 5.29 10.80
N PHE A 76 -5.66 5.28 9.63
CA PHE A 76 -7.03 4.78 9.45
C PHE A 76 -7.14 3.30 9.84
N ILE A 77 -6.16 2.48 9.44
CA ILE A 77 -6.08 1.06 9.81
C ILE A 77 -5.90 0.89 11.32
N MET A 78 -4.94 1.58 11.92
CA MET A 78 -4.65 1.46 13.35
C MET A 78 -5.89 1.80 14.20
N ARG A 79 -6.61 2.87 13.83
CA ARG A 79 -7.86 3.24 14.51
C ARG A 79 -8.97 2.19 14.40
N MET A 80 -9.02 1.43 13.31
CA MET A 80 -9.98 0.31 13.18
C MET A 80 -9.59 -0.88 14.06
N CYS A 81 -8.29 -1.07 14.33
CA CYS A 81 -7.81 -2.13 15.22
C CYS A 81 -8.05 -1.82 16.70
N ASP A 82 -7.97 -0.54 17.10
CA ASP A 82 -8.20 -0.09 18.48
C ASP A 82 -9.68 -0.13 18.91
N THR A 83 -10.61 -0.29 17.96
CA THR A 83 -12.07 -0.31 18.21
C THR A 83 -12.67 -1.70 18.39
N ASN A 84 -11.85 -2.75 18.54
CA ASN A 84 -12.28 -4.12 18.85
C ASN A 84 -11.81 -4.57 20.23
#